data_AF-G5K4Q0-F1
#
_entry.id   AF-G5K4Q0-F1
#
_cell.length_a   1.000
_cell.length_b   1.000
_cell.length_c   1.000
_cell.angle_alpha   90.00
_cell.angle_beta   90.00
_cell.angle_gamma   90.00
#
_symmetry.space_group_name_H-M   'P 1'
#
loop_
_entity.id
_entity.type
_entity.pdbx_description
1 polymer ?
#
loop_
_entity_poly.entity_id
_entity_poly.type
_entity_poly.pdbx_seq_one_letter_code
_entity_poly.pdbx_strand_id
1 'polypeptide(L)'
;MTNQDGYAASNQVGKGTYYVKELKAPKGYSLNTKVYSVEAHWDKAKTTSTNNRSETIYTTDESQKSPGTATVGWLVGNTFYKEKPEGKDAKVAYIKKSTEEASTTTEVKENQNEGAGTVLLNETIPNTKLGELPSTGSVGTYLFTAIGSAAMIGAIGIYIVKRRKA
;
A
#
# COMPACT_ATOMS: atom_id res chain seq x y z
N MET A 1 -3.71 4.38 3.37
CA MET A 1 -3.52 3.76 2.03
C MET A 1 -4.86 3.67 1.34
N THR A 2 -4.90 3.43 0.03
CA THR A 2 -6.16 3.05 -0.64
C THR A 2 -6.48 1.58 -0.38
N ASN A 3 -7.75 1.26 -0.17
CA ASN A 3 -8.22 -0.11 0.00
C ASN A 3 -8.40 -0.82 -1.38
N GLN A 4 -8.89 -2.06 -1.37
CA GLN A 4 -9.12 -2.86 -2.59
C GLN A 4 -10.13 -2.22 -3.55
N ASP A 5 -11.09 -1.46 -3.01
CA ASP A 5 -12.11 -0.74 -3.76
C ASP A 5 -11.67 0.66 -4.22
N GLY A 6 -10.43 1.07 -3.88
CA GLY A 6 -9.85 2.37 -4.27
C GLY A 6 -10.14 3.52 -3.31
N TYR A 7 -10.77 3.28 -2.15
CA TYR A 7 -11.08 4.32 -1.16
C TYR A 7 -9.94 4.55 -0.17
N ALA A 8 -9.79 5.81 0.24
CA ALA A 8 -8.99 6.24 1.37
C ALA A 8 -9.69 7.39 2.08
N ALA A 9 -9.63 7.42 3.41
CA ALA A 9 -10.13 8.52 4.22
C ALA A 9 -9.02 9.09 5.12
N SER A 10 -9.11 10.38 5.41
CA SER A 10 -8.22 11.06 6.34
C SER A 10 -8.67 10.84 7.80
N ASN A 11 -7.85 11.31 8.74
CA ASN A 11 -8.30 11.53 10.12
C ASN A 11 -9.34 12.67 10.17
N GLN A 12 -9.91 12.92 11.36
CA GLN A 12 -10.84 14.04 11.55
C GLN A 12 -10.15 15.38 11.23
N VAL A 13 -10.89 16.23 10.53
CA VAL A 13 -10.45 17.56 10.12
C VAL A 13 -11.52 18.60 10.45
N GLY A 14 -11.13 19.83 10.70
CA GLY A 14 -12.07 20.95 10.88
C GLY A 14 -12.70 21.40 9.56
N LYS A 15 -13.71 22.28 9.64
CA LYS A 15 -14.25 22.96 8.45
C LYS A 15 -13.13 23.71 7.71
N GLY A 16 -13.05 23.55 6.40
CA GLY A 16 -12.06 24.24 5.58
C GLY A 16 -11.79 23.54 4.24
N THR A 17 -10.92 24.14 3.43
CA THR A 17 -10.50 23.57 2.14
C THR A 17 -9.21 22.78 2.31
N TYR A 18 -9.22 21.53 1.87
CA TYR A 18 -8.10 20.60 1.93
C TYR A 18 -7.67 20.21 0.52
N TYR A 19 -6.42 19.74 0.42
CA TYR A 19 -5.79 19.36 -0.84
C TYR A 19 -5.30 17.93 -0.77
N VAL A 20 -5.68 17.14 -1.77
CA VAL A 20 -5.27 15.75 -1.93
C VAL A 20 -4.25 15.66 -3.05
N LYS A 21 -3.11 15.03 -2.75
CA LYS A 21 -2.02 14.78 -3.70
C LYS A 21 -1.52 13.36 -3.54
N GLU A 22 -1.34 12.64 -4.65
CA GLU A 22 -0.76 11.31 -4.62
C GLU A 22 0.73 11.39 -4.27
N LEU A 23 1.17 10.58 -3.30
CA LEU A 23 2.58 10.52 -2.87
C LEU A 23 3.32 9.32 -3.46
N LYS A 24 2.58 8.25 -3.75
CA LYS A 24 3.13 6.99 -4.26
C LYS A 24 2.09 6.35 -5.19
N ALA A 25 2.49 6.14 -6.44
CA ALA A 25 1.67 5.46 -7.43
C ALA A 25 1.53 3.96 -7.10
N PRO A 26 0.39 3.34 -7.43
CA PRO A 26 0.26 1.89 -7.45
C PRO A 26 1.27 1.23 -8.42
N LYS A 27 1.57 -0.05 -8.20
CA LYS A 27 2.48 -0.79 -9.08
C LYS A 27 1.94 -0.83 -10.51
N GLY A 28 2.77 -0.44 -11.48
CA GLY A 28 2.40 -0.42 -12.89
C GLY A 28 1.68 0.85 -13.35
N TYR A 29 1.61 1.90 -12.52
CA TYR A 29 1.03 3.20 -12.85
C TYR A 29 2.07 4.32 -12.67
N SER A 30 1.92 5.41 -13.43
CA SER A 30 2.72 6.62 -13.24
C SER A 30 2.13 7.50 -12.15
N LEU A 31 2.98 8.15 -11.36
CA LEU A 31 2.56 9.08 -10.30
C LEU A 31 1.71 10.22 -10.86
N ASN A 32 0.50 10.39 -10.32
CA ASN A 32 -0.36 11.53 -10.62
C ASN A 32 0.13 12.76 -9.83
N THR A 33 0.55 13.80 -10.56
CA THR A 33 1.05 15.05 -9.95
C THR A 33 -0.03 16.11 -9.73
N LYS A 34 -1.27 15.88 -10.20
CA LYS A 34 -2.41 16.80 -10.04
C LYS A 34 -2.83 16.88 -8.58
N VAL A 35 -3.15 18.09 -8.14
CA VAL A 35 -3.71 18.37 -6.81
C VAL A 35 -5.22 18.52 -6.93
N TYR A 36 -5.96 17.87 -6.04
CA TYR A 36 -7.41 17.93 -5.98
C TYR A 36 -7.84 18.67 -4.71
N SER A 37 -8.73 19.65 -4.83
CA SER A 37 -9.27 20.38 -3.68
C SER A 37 -10.59 19.79 -3.24
N VAL A 38 -10.81 19.70 -1.93
CA VAL A 38 -12.08 19.29 -1.32
C VAL A 38 -12.42 20.23 -0.17
N GLU A 39 -13.67 20.67 -0.10
CA GLU A 39 -14.16 21.48 1.01
C GLU A 39 -14.82 20.58 2.05
N ALA A 40 -14.25 20.57 3.27
CA ALA A 40 -14.89 19.95 4.42
C ALA A 40 -15.95 20.90 4.97
N HIS A 41 -17.21 20.57 4.74
CA HIS A 41 -18.36 21.29 5.26
C HIS A 41 -19.51 20.34 5.60
N TRP A 42 -20.39 20.75 6.50
CA TRP A 42 -21.50 19.94 7.01
C TRP A 42 -22.44 19.44 5.90
N ASP A 43 -22.80 20.34 4.97
CA ASP A 43 -23.65 20.04 3.82
C ASP A 43 -22.99 19.10 2.80
N LYS A 44 -21.65 19.03 2.76
CA LYS A 44 -20.90 18.11 1.89
C LYS A 44 -20.61 16.77 2.55
N ALA A 45 -20.71 16.69 3.88
CA ALA A 45 -20.39 15.50 4.66
C ALA A 45 -21.55 14.48 4.62
N LYS A 46 -21.82 13.91 3.44
CA LYS A 46 -22.94 12.98 3.17
C LYS A 46 -22.50 11.50 3.09
N THR A 47 -21.30 11.19 3.56
CA THR A 47 -20.73 9.84 3.53
C THR A 47 -20.31 9.44 4.94
N THR A 48 -20.37 8.15 5.26
CA THR A 48 -19.67 7.59 6.44
C THR A 48 -18.52 6.72 5.98
N SER A 49 -17.41 6.77 6.72
CA SER A 49 -16.24 5.93 6.46
C SER A 49 -15.73 5.32 7.75
N THR A 50 -15.51 4.01 7.74
CA THR A 50 -14.87 3.29 8.83
C THR A 50 -13.39 3.13 8.51
N ASN A 51 -12.52 3.53 9.42
CA ASN A 51 -11.08 3.40 9.28
C ASN A 51 -10.54 2.46 10.37
N ASN A 52 -9.79 1.44 9.96
CA ASN A 52 -9.02 0.66 10.91
C ASN A 52 -7.75 1.46 11.25
N ARG A 53 -7.54 1.75 12.54
CA ARG A 53 -6.38 2.50 13.01
C ARG A 53 -5.33 1.51 13.52
N SER A 54 -4.07 1.73 13.15
CA SER A 54 -2.95 1.10 13.83
C SER A 54 -2.89 1.61 15.27
N GLU A 55 -3.19 0.72 16.21
CA GLU A 55 -3.09 1.02 17.63
C GLU A 55 -1.98 0.15 18.24
N THR A 56 -1.12 0.80 19.02
CA THR A 56 -0.19 0.12 19.91
C THR A 56 -0.79 0.16 21.31
N ILE A 57 -1.20 -0.99 21.79
CA ILE A 57 -1.76 -1.17 23.12
C ILE A 57 -0.63 -1.60 24.05
N TYR A 58 -0.45 -0.86 25.14
CA TYR A 58 0.52 -1.17 26.18
C TYR A 58 -0.13 -1.87 27.37
N THR A 59 0.63 -2.69 28.09
CA THR A 59 0.20 -3.40 29.30
C THR A 59 1.32 -3.42 30.33
N THR A 60 0.96 -3.50 31.61
CA THR A 60 1.91 -3.77 32.70
C THR A 60 1.98 -5.26 33.06
N ASP A 61 1.08 -6.07 32.51
CA ASP A 61 1.04 -7.52 32.71
C ASP A 61 1.95 -8.22 31.70
N GLU A 62 2.99 -8.87 32.22
CA GLU A 62 3.99 -9.57 31.42
C GLU A 62 3.43 -10.82 30.71
N SER A 63 2.37 -11.44 31.23
CA SER A 63 1.71 -12.58 30.56
C SER A 63 1.00 -12.16 29.26
N GLN A 64 0.63 -10.88 29.15
CA GLN A 64 -0.03 -10.29 28.00
C GLN A 64 0.96 -9.65 27.01
N LYS A 65 2.26 -9.78 27.27
CA LYS A 65 3.33 -9.22 26.46
C LYS A 65 3.39 -9.91 25.10
N SER A 66 3.49 -9.11 24.05
CA SER A 66 3.68 -9.61 22.69
C SER A 66 5.02 -10.36 22.57
N PRO A 67 5.04 -11.58 22.01
CA PRO A 67 6.25 -12.39 21.90
C PRO A 67 7.38 -11.65 21.20
N GLY A 68 8.59 -11.72 21.76
CA GLY A 68 9.79 -11.08 21.16
C GLY A 68 9.93 -9.57 21.40
N THR A 69 9.00 -8.93 22.12
CA THR A 69 9.14 -7.51 22.50
C THR A 69 9.93 -7.37 23.82
N ALA A 70 10.64 -6.25 24.00
CA ALA A 70 11.29 -5.90 25.26
C ALA A 70 10.40 -4.97 26.09
N THR A 71 10.88 -4.54 27.25
CA THR A 71 10.28 -3.40 27.97
C THR A 71 10.40 -2.16 27.09
N VAL A 72 9.30 -1.42 26.94
CA VAL A 72 9.26 -0.26 26.02
C VAL A 72 9.13 1.08 26.72
N GLY A 73 8.85 1.07 28.03
CA GLY A 73 8.77 2.29 28.84
C GLY A 73 8.04 2.05 30.14
N TRP A 74 7.24 3.02 30.56
CA TRP A 74 6.50 3.05 31.81
C TRP A 74 5.03 3.43 31.58
N LEU A 75 4.13 2.82 32.32
CA LEU A 75 2.71 3.14 32.34
C LEU A 75 2.34 3.72 33.69
N VAL A 76 1.67 4.87 33.66
CA VAL A 76 0.96 5.44 34.81
C VAL A 76 -0.51 5.49 34.44
N GLY A 77 -1.30 4.58 35.01
CA GLY A 77 -2.68 4.34 34.54
C GLY A 77 -2.69 3.90 33.07
N ASN A 78 -3.43 4.62 32.22
CA ASN A 78 -3.49 4.38 30.77
C ASN A 78 -2.49 5.22 29.95
N THR A 79 -1.65 6.04 30.60
CA THR A 79 -0.71 6.93 29.89
C THR A 79 0.68 6.29 29.84
N PHE A 80 1.20 6.13 28.63
CA PHE A 80 2.55 5.62 28.38
C PHE A 80 3.59 6.74 28.44
N TYR A 81 4.73 6.45 29.05
CA TYR A 81 5.90 7.31 29.17
C TYR A 81 7.14 6.56 28.72
N LYS A 82 7.96 7.20 27.88
CA LYS A 82 9.24 6.61 27.43
C LYS A 82 10.25 6.47 28.57
N GLU A 83 10.24 7.43 29.51
CA GLU A 83 11.10 7.48 30.68
C GLU A 83 10.24 7.43 31.96
N LYS A 84 10.83 7.02 33.08
CA LYS A 84 10.09 6.87 34.34
C LYS A 84 9.73 8.26 34.89
N PRO A 85 8.44 8.62 34.99
CA PRO A 85 8.06 9.90 35.60
C PRO A 85 8.33 9.89 37.11
N GLU A 86 8.95 10.95 37.63
CA GLU A 86 9.20 11.12 39.06
C GLU A 86 7.90 11.41 39.83
N GLY A 87 7.79 10.86 41.05
CA GLY A 87 6.65 11.09 41.94
C GLY A 87 5.33 10.43 41.54
N LYS A 88 5.32 9.55 40.52
CA LYS A 88 4.13 8.79 40.09
C LYS A 88 4.35 7.29 40.24
N ASP A 89 3.28 6.54 40.55
CA ASP A 89 3.30 5.06 40.59
C ASP A 89 3.37 4.49 39.17
N ALA A 90 4.59 4.50 38.63
CA ALA A 90 4.91 4.07 37.29
C ALA A 90 5.30 2.59 37.26
N LYS A 91 4.57 1.80 36.48
CA LYS A 91 4.83 0.37 36.27
C LYS A 91 5.49 0.16 34.90
N VAL A 92 6.29 -0.90 34.78
CA VAL A 92 6.96 -1.22 33.51
C VAL A 92 5.91 -1.49 32.42
N ALA A 93 6.11 -0.91 31.24
CA ALA A 93 5.23 -1.06 30.09
C ALA A 93 5.79 -2.05 29.07
N TYR A 94 4.92 -2.95 28.63
CA TYR A 94 5.13 -3.91 27.56
C TYR A 94 4.18 -3.62 26.40
N ILE A 95 4.59 -3.94 25.17
CA ILE A 95 3.65 -3.96 24.04
C ILE A 95 2.76 -5.19 24.21
N LYS A 96 1.45 -4.98 24.37
CA LYS A 96 0.45 -6.06 24.37
C LYS A 96 0.11 -6.47 22.93
N LYS A 97 -0.15 -5.46 22.10
CA LYS A 97 -0.51 -5.63 20.68
C LYS A 97 -0.05 -4.39 19.94
N SER A 98 0.55 -4.59 18.77
CA SER A 98 0.81 -3.52 17.81
C SER A 98 0.25 -3.98 16.47
N THR A 99 -0.63 -3.18 15.88
CA THR A 99 -1.08 -3.41 14.51
C THR A 99 -0.27 -2.48 13.61
N GLU A 100 0.70 -3.02 12.87
CA GLU A 100 1.57 -2.25 11.95
C GLU A 100 0.93 -2.00 10.57
N GLU A 101 -0.36 -2.29 10.43
CA GLU A 101 -1.07 -2.05 9.18
C GLU A 101 -1.27 -0.54 8.99
N ALA A 102 -0.90 -0.04 7.81
CA ALA A 102 -1.23 1.33 7.46
C ALA A 102 -2.75 1.50 7.47
N SER A 103 -3.22 2.63 8.04
CA SER A 103 -4.65 2.91 8.14
C SER A 103 -5.33 2.71 6.79
N THR A 104 -6.31 1.82 6.80
CA THR A 104 -7.05 1.40 5.62
C THR A 104 -8.53 1.64 5.90
N THR A 105 -9.19 2.26 4.95
CA THR A 105 -10.63 2.46 4.97
C THR A 105 -11.29 1.11 4.71
N THR A 106 -12.09 0.63 5.65
CA THR A 106 -12.72 -0.71 5.58
C THR A 106 -14.11 -0.66 4.97
N GLU A 107 -14.88 0.40 5.24
CA GLU A 107 -16.21 0.59 4.69
C GLU A 107 -16.44 2.06 4.32
N VAL A 108 -17.17 2.27 3.23
CA VAL A 108 -17.68 3.58 2.80
C VAL A 108 -19.16 3.42 2.49
N LYS A 109 -20.02 4.24 3.11
CA LYS A 109 -21.46 4.29 2.83
C LYS A 109 -21.84 5.69 2.37
N GLU A 110 -22.25 5.78 1.11
CA GLU A 110 -22.65 7.02 0.45
C GLU A 110 -24.14 7.33 0.65
N ASN A 111 -24.58 8.48 0.12
CA ASN A 111 -25.97 8.93 0.11
C ASN A 111 -26.61 9.02 1.50
N GLN A 112 -25.84 9.47 2.48
CA GLN A 112 -26.34 9.77 3.82
C GLN A 112 -26.86 11.20 3.91
N ASN A 113 -27.56 11.49 5.00
CA ASN A 113 -28.00 12.84 5.32
C ASN A 113 -26.80 13.78 5.54
N GLU A 114 -27.05 15.08 5.44
CA GLU A 114 -26.05 16.10 5.77
C GLU A 114 -25.54 15.93 7.20
N GLY A 115 -24.22 16.04 7.37
CA GLY A 115 -23.57 15.82 8.66
C GLY A 115 -23.26 14.35 9.01
N ALA A 116 -23.34 13.43 8.06
CA ALA A 116 -22.95 12.03 8.25
C ALA A 116 -21.46 11.84 8.61
N GLY A 117 -20.62 12.83 8.30
CA GLY A 117 -19.28 12.99 8.91
C GLY A 117 -18.10 12.94 7.94
N THR A 118 -18.21 12.29 6.79
CA THR A 118 -17.15 12.23 5.77
C THR A 118 -17.59 12.95 4.49
N VAL A 119 -16.71 13.78 3.94
CA VAL A 119 -16.85 14.34 2.59
C VAL A 119 -16.14 13.42 1.60
N LEU A 120 -16.87 12.88 0.63
CA LEU A 120 -16.31 12.11 -0.47
C LEU A 120 -16.02 13.05 -1.65
N LEU A 121 -14.88 12.88 -2.31
CA LEU A 121 -14.52 13.65 -3.48
C LEU A 121 -15.48 13.32 -4.63
N ASN A 122 -16.04 14.33 -5.30
CA ASN A 122 -17.02 14.15 -6.38
C ASN A 122 -16.47 13.36 -7.58
N GLU A 123 -15.17 13.41 -7.81
CA GLU A 123 -14.50 12.69 -8.90
C GLU A 123 -13.45 11.73 -8.33
N THR A 124 -13.30 10.57 -8.96
CA THR A 124 -12.21 9.64 -8.65
C THR A 124 -10.88 10.20 -9.15
N ILE A 125 -9.79 9.90 -8.44
CA ILE A 125 -8.44 10.33 -8.84
C ILE A 125 -7.92 9.33 -9.89
N PRO A 126 -7.80 9.70 -11.17
CA PRO A 126 -7.34 8.79 -12.22
C PRO A 126 -5.86 8.45 -12.04
N ASN A 127 -5.50 7.24 -12.48
CA ASN A 127 -4.14 6.73 -12.50
C ASN A 127 -3.80 6.28 -13.94
N THR A 128 -2.64 6.69 -14.46
CA THR A 128 -2.23 6.34 -15.84
C THR A 128 -1.38 5.09 -15.83
N LYS A 129 -1.87 4.00 -16.47
CA LYS A 129 -1.14 2.74 -16.55
C LYS A 129 0.15 2.94 -17.35
N LEU A 130 1.28 2.51 -16.80
CA LEU A 130 2.53 2.48 -17.54
C LEU A 130 2.38 1.49 -18.69
N GLY A 131 2.80 1.91 -19.89
CA GLY A 131 2.91 0.99 -21.01
C GLY A 131 3.82 -0.17 -20.63
N GLU A 132 3.37 -1.40 -20.91
CA GLU A 132 4.28 -2.54 -20.93
C GLU A 132 5.16 -2.32 -22.16
N LEU A 133 6.48 -2.21 -21.96
CA LEU A 133 7.40 -2.33 -23.07
C LEU A 133 7.02 -3.62 -23.82
N PRO A 134 6.92 -3.60 -25.16
CA PRO A 134 6.71 -4.84 -25.88
C PRO A 134 7.78 -5.81 -25.40
N SER A 135 7.41 -7.05 -25.11
CA SER A 135 8.35 -8.09 -24.72
C SER A 135 9.26 -8.40 -25.91
N THR A 136 10.21 -7.50 -26.21
CA THR A 136 11.18 -7.64 -27.29
C THR A 136 12.43 -8.37 -26.80
N GLY A 137 12.31 -9.15 -25.73
CA GLY A 137 13.36 -10.02 -25.21
C GLY A 137 13.41 -11.40 -25.87
N SER A 138 12.43 -11.78 -26.70
CA SER A 138 12.33 -13.16 -27.19
C SER A 138 12.05 -13.31 -28.68
N VAL A 139 11.32 -12.40 -29.33
CA VAL A 139 10.97 -12.54 -30.75
C VAL A 139 12.21 -12.56 -31.67
N GLY A 140 13.20 -11.69 -31.41
CA GLY A 140 14.47 -11.67 -32.17
C GLY A 140 15.32 -12.93 -31.96
N THR A 141 15.35 -13.46 -30.73
CA THR A 141 16.11 -14.67 -30.39
C THR A 141 15.54 -15.91 -31.07
N TYR A 142 14.21 -16.05 -31.15
CA TYR A 142 13.58 -17.17 -31.85
C TYR A 142 13.93 -17.19 -33.34
N LEU A 143 13.92 -16.03 -34.00
CA LEU A 143 14.25 -15.94 -35.42
C LEU A 143 15.72 -16.31 -35.69
N PHE A 144 16.65 -15.80 -34.87
CA PHE A 144 18.07 -16.12 -35.01
C PHE A 144 18.37 -17.60 -34.72
N THR A 145 17.75 -18.16 -33.67
CA THR A 145 17.93 -19.57 -33.27
C THR A 145 17.37 -20.54 -34.30
N ALA A 146 16.20 -20.25 -34.87
CA ALA A 146 15.59 -21.11 -35.90
C ALA A 146 16.46 -21.18 -37.17
N ILE A 147 16.94 -20.02 -37.64
CA ILE A 147 17.81 -19.94 -38.82
C ILE A 147 19.15 -20.63 -38.57
N GLY A 148 19.79 -20.35 -37.42
CA GLY A 148 21.07 -20.97 -37.06
C GLY A 148 21.00 -22.48 -36.92
N SER A 149 19.92 -23.01 -36.32
CA SER A 149 19.72 -24.46 -36.18
C SER A 149 19.49 -25.14 -37.53
N ALA A 150 18.70 -24.54 -38.42
CA ALA A 150 18.49 -25.07 -39.77
C ALA A 150 19.79 -25.12 -40.59
N ALA A 151 20.61 -24.07 -40.50
CA ALA A 151 21.92 -24.02 -41.16
C ALA A 151 22.87 -25.11 -40.64
N MET A 152 22.91 -25.35 -39.32
CA MET A 152 23.72 -26.42 -38.74
C MET A 152 23.26 -27.81 -39.19
N ILE A 153 21.97 -28.08 -39.22
CA ILE A 153 21.42 -29.36 -39.71
C ILE A 153 21.79 -29.58 -41.18
N GLY A 154 21.67 -28.53 -42.01
CA GLY A 154 22.05 -28.58 -43.43
C GLY A 154 23.53 -28.91 -43.64
N ALA A 155 24.43 -28.24 -42.89
CA ALA A 155 25.86 -28.49 -42.97
C ALA A 155 26.24 -29.93 -42.55
N ILE A 156 25.62 -30.45 -41.48
CA ILE A 156 25.83 -31.83 -41.02
C ILE A 156 25.36 -32.84 -42.07
N GLY A 157 24.19 -32.63 -42.68
CA GLY A 157 23.67 -33.50 -43.73
C GLY A 157 24.60 -33.57 -44.94
N ILE A 158 25.09 -32.42 -45.42
CA ILE A 158 26.05 -32.35 -46.54
C ILE A 158 27.37 -33.06 -46.19
N TYR A 159 27.88 -32.86 -44.98
CA TYR A 159 29.11 -33.50 -44.51
C TYR A 159 28.99 -35.03 -44.49
N ILE A 160 27.87 -35.57 -43.97
CA ILE A 160 27.65 -37.02 -43.91
C ILE A 160 27.53 -37.65 -45.32
N VAL A 161 26.83 -36.99 -46.26
CA VAL A 161 26.69 -37.47 -47.64
C VAL A 161 28.04 -37.46 -48.36
N LYS A 162 28.87 -36.41 -48.18
CA LYS A 162 30.22 -36.37 -48.75
C LYS A 162 31.12 -37.47 -48.18
N ARG A 163 31.06 -37.74 -46.88
CA ARG A 163 31.87 -38.80 -46.24
C ARG A 163 31.49 -40.21 -46.69
N ARG A 164 30.24 -40.45 -47.11
CA ARG A 164 29.80 -41.75 -47.63
C ARG A 164 30.17 -42.00 -49.10
N LYS A 165 30.54 -40.95 -49.85
CA LYS A 165 30.99 -41.06 -51.25
C LYS A 165 32.51 -41.03 -51.41
N ALA A 166 33.26 -40.94 -50.31
CA ALA A 166 34.71 -41.03 -50.25
C ALA A 166 35.15 -42.42 -49.77
#